data_AF-A0A2V8E3S8-F1
#
_entry.id   AF-A0A2V8E3S8-F1
#
_cell.length_a   1.000
_cell.length_b   1.000
_cell.length_c   1.000
_cell.angle_alpha   90.00
_cell.angle_beta   90.00
_cell.angle_gamma   90.00
#
_symmetry.space_group_name_H-M   'P 1'
#
loop_
_entity.id
_entity.type
_entity.pdbx_description
1 polymer ?
#
loop_
_entity_poly.entity_id
_entity_poly.type
_entity_poly.pdbx_seq_one_letter_code
_entity_poly.pdbx_strand_id
1 'polypeptide(L)'
;MVFVLARRFFRRDDAAALSFAMFLLNPLQLEAVLWTSGLQELLWTAFLLSGLIVYTGRQVLTPARIAAATSLLACGLLAKESAIAWVLLAPAADWVGYRMKRGGLLAAAYGSFAVTGLAYLIVRAQVTSIDPGFFATPGTYFVKQLVGAPYRFFVQPWNSLAAPLSPYLLCAVSAVAIVLLFRAVLRGAGPTILAGPTVILFTTLPVYSYFYVAPDLRGARYLYFAAAGWALLTGHVLGSSFTRRQTIGVAFVAVVVLSFASLRLNLRPWRTAAEIVTSVQASVREGRPADALEWQRRYGPGLEMKGDVPYVYEGVYLFVNGYPELQQMLAATK
;
A
#
# COMPACT_ATOMS: atom_id res chain seq x y z
N MET A 1 -0.22 -13.21 7.37
CA MET A 1 -1.58 -12.66 7.63
C MET A 1 -2.48 -12.72 6.39
N VAL A 2 -2.08 -12.16 5.24
CA VAL A 2 -2.88 -12.19 3.99
C VAL A 2 -3.28 -13.62 3.58
N PHE A 3 -2.35 -14.58 3.62
CA PHE A 3 -2.64 -16.00 3.36
C PHE A 3 -3.81 -16.53 4.22
N VAL A 4 -3.82 -16.24 5.52
CA VAL A 4 -4.83 -16.72 6.47
C VAL A 4 -6.20 -16.13 6.15
N LEU A 5 -6.27 -14.84 5.83
CA LEU A 5 -7.51 -14.18 5.43
C LEU A 5 -8.02 -14.72 4.09
N ALA A 6 -7.14 -14.85 3.09
CA ALA A 6 -7.49 -15.38 1.78
C ALA A 6 -8.03 -16.82 1.88
N ARG A 7 -7.34 -17.68 2.64
CA ARG A 7 -7.79 -19.05 2.90
C ARG A 7 -9.16 -19.09 3.56
N ARG A 8 -9.43 -18.16 4.49
CA ARG A 8 -10.70 -18.07 5.20
C ARG A 8 -11.85 -17.63 4.30
N PHE A 9 -11.65 -16.59 3.49
CA PHE A 9 -12.70 -16.05 2.62
C PHE A 9 -12.95 -16.92 1.39
N PHE A 10 -11.89 -17.47 0.78
CA PHE A 10 -12.00 -18.22 -0.47
C PHE A 10 -12.11 -19.74 -0.27
N ARG A 11 -11.78 -20.25 0.92
CA ARG A 11 -11.79 -21.68 1.27
C ARG A 11 -10.93 -22.52 0.30
N ARG A 12 -9.86 -21.94 -0.20
CA ARG A 12 -9.02 -22.46 -1.28
C ARG A 12 -7.56 -22.12 -1.02
N ASP A 13 -6.73 -23.15 -0.86
CA ASP A 13 -5.31 -23.00 -0.52
C ASP A 13 -4.48 -22.43 -1.69
N ASP A 14 -4.88 -22.73 -2.92
CA ASP A 14 -4.27 -22.20 -4.14
C ASP A 14 -4.52 -20.70 -4.31
N ALA A 15 -5.76 -20.25 -4.13
CA ALA A 15 -6.09 -18.82 -4.13
C ALA A 15 -5.35 -18.08 -2.99
N ALA A 16 -5.24 -18.71 -1.81
CA ALA A 16 -4.51 -18.15 -0.69
C ALA A 16 -3.00 -18.03 -0.95
N ALA A 17 -2.39 -19.03 -1.57
CA ALA A 17 -0.98 -19.01 -1.96
C ALA A 17 -0.71 -17.92 -3.00
N LEU A 18 -1.58 -17.78 -4.01
CA LEU A 18 -1.49 -16.71 -5.00
C LEU A 18 -1.64 -15.32 -4.36
N SER A 19 -2.62 -15.12 -3.48
CA SER A 19 -2.75 -13.87 -2.72
C SER A 19 -1.50 -13.58 -1.88
N PHE A 20 -0.93 -14.59 -1.24
CA PHE A 20 0.30 -14.42 -0.47
C PHE A 20 1.47 -13.99 -1.36
N ALA A 21 1.70 -14.66 -2.48
CA ALA A 21 2.78 -14.32 -3.42
C ALA A 21 2.59 -12.92 -4.01
N MET A 22 1.37 -12.58 -4.42
CA MET A 22 1.03 -11.25 -4.94
C MET A 22 1.24 -10.16 -3.90
N PHE A 23 0.94 -10.41 -2.62
CA PHE A 23 1.20 -9.46 -1.55
C PHE A 23 2.70 -9.31 -1.28
N LEU A 24 3.40 -10.42 -1.08
CA LEU A 24 4.82 -10.44 -0.69
C LEU A 24 5.73 -9.81 -1.75
N LEU A 25 5.42 -10.04 -3.03
CA LEU A 25 6.27 -9.63 -4.15
C LEU A 25 5.75 -8.35 -4.83
N ASN A 26 4.79 -7.64 -4.24
CA ASN A 26 4.26 -6.42 -4.84
C ASN A 26 5.31 -5.29 -4.81
N PRO A 27 5.77 -4.79 -5.97
CA PRO A 27 6.84 -3.81 -6.00
C PRO A 27 6.40 -2.42 -5.50
N LEU A 28 5.09 -2.15 -5.37
CA LEU A 28 4.58 -0.92 -4.74
C LEU A 28 4.89 -0.85 -3.24
N GLN A 29 5.28 -1.96 -2.62
CA GLN A 29 5.60 -2.01 -1.19
C GLN A 29 7.00 -1.49 -0.86
N LEU A 30 7.87 -1.28 -1.87
CA LEU A 30 9.25 -0.88 -1.66
C LEU A 30 9.40 0.39 -0.82
N GLU A 31 8.62 1.42 -1.14
CA GLU A 31 8.70 2.70 -0.43
C GLU A 31 8.33 2.54 1.06
N ALA A 32 7.33 1.72 1.38
CA ALA A 32 6.95 1.47 2.77
C ALA A 32 8.04 0.73 3.57
N VAL A 33 8.84 -0.11 2.91
CA VAL A 33 9.86 -0.96 3.55
C VAL A 33 11.23 -0.29 3.61
N LEU A 34 11.65 0.35 2.53
CA LEU A 34 12.99 0.92 2.40
C LEU A 34 13.08 2.33 2.98
N TRP A 35 12.00 3.09 2.97
CA TRP A 35 11.98 4.41 3.57
C TRP A 35 11.63 4.30 5.05
N THR A 36 12.51 4.79 5.91
CA THR A 36 12.31 4.77 7.37
C THR A 36 11.00 5.44 7.81
N SER A 37 10.59 6.52 7.15
CA SER A 37 9.29 7.18 7.37
C SER A 37 8.09 6.30 6.99
N GLY A 38 8.30 5.29 6.15
CA GLY A 38 7.31 4.29 5.73
C GLY A 38 7.06 3.18 6.76
N LEU A 39 7.89 3.04 7.81
CA LEU A 39 7.75 1.97 8.81
C LEU A 39 6.38 1.95 9.52
N GLN A 40 5.78 3.14 9.70
CA GLN A 40 4.42 3.25 10.22
C GLN A 40 3.41 2.46 9.37
N GLU A 41 3.59 2.40 8.04
CA GLU A 41 2.70 1.68 7.11
C GLU A 41 2.68 0.18 7.40
N LEU A 42 3.83 -0.40 7.70
CA LEU A 42 3.97 -1.80 8.09
C LEU A 42 3.27 -2.08 9.42
N LEU A 43 3.46 -1.21 10.41
CA LEU A 43 2.93 -1.39 11.76
C LEU A 43 1.41 -1.37 11.78
N TRP A 44 0.77 -0.30 11.26
CA TRP A 44 -0.69 -0.24 11.28
C TRP A 44 -1.31 -1.35 10.42
N THR A 45 -0.65 -1.74 9.32
CA THR A 45 -1.09 -2.86 8.49
C THR A 45 -1.01 -4.19 9.22
N ALA A 46 0.07 -4.45 9.95
CA ALA A 46 0.20 -5.65 10.76
C ALA A 46 -0.87 -5.72 11.85
N PHE A 47 -1.15 -4.60 12.53
CA PHE A 47 -2.19 -4.52 13.55
C PHE A 47 -3.58 -4.75 12.97
N LEU A 48 -3.95 -4.08 11.87
CA LEU A 48 -5.28 -4.23 11.29
C LEU A 48 -5.49 -5.60 10.65
N LEU A 49 -4.50 -6.17 9.97
CA LEU A 49 -4.62 -7.53 9.43
C LEU A 49 -4.73 -8.57 10.56
N SER A 50 -3.97 -8.40 11.65
CA SER A 50 -4.09 -9.26 12.84
C SER A 50 -5.47 -9.10 13.48
N GLY A 51 -5.95 -7.87 13.60
CA GLY A 51 -7.29 -7.56 14.11
C GLY A 51 -8.35 -8.25 13.27
N LEU A 52 -8.28 -8.16 11.94
CA LEU A 52 -9.21 -8.82 11.03
C LEU A 52 -9.16 -10.35 11.21
N ILE A 53 -7.98 -10.95 11.38
CA ILE A 53 -7.85 -12.39 11.60
C ILE A 53 -8.50 -12.82 12.93
N VAL A 54 -8.28 -12.06 14.01
CA VAL A 54 -8.88 -12.34 15.32
C VAL A 54 -10.40 -12.15 15.25
N TYR A 55 -10.85 -11.04 14.69
CA TYR A 55 -12.26 -10.67 14.58
C TYR A 55 -13.06 -11.63 13.69
N THR A 56 -12.53 -12.00 12.53
CA THR A 56 -13.20 -12.92 11.59
C THR A 56 -12.91 -14.40 11.86
N GLY A 57 -12.28 -14.76 12.98
CA GLY A 57 -11.90 -16.16 13.21
C GLY A 57 -13.03 -17.09 13.63
N ARG A 58 -14.18 -16.56 14.05
CA ARG A 58 -15.39 -17.32 14.42
C ARG A 58 -16.63 -16.51 14.05
N GLN A 59 -17.72 -17.21 13.72
CA GLN A 59 -19.01 -16.56 13.46
C GLN A 59 -19.57 -15.89 14.71
N VAL A 60 -19.62 -16.62 15.82
CA VAL A 60 -20.07 -16.08 17.12
C VAL A 60 -18.93 -15.30 17.76
N LEU A 61 -19.19 -14.02 18.07
CA LEU A 61 -18.24 -13.14 18.74
C LEU A 61 -18.12 -13.52 20.22
N THR A 62 -16.92 -13.37 20.77
CA THR A 62 -16.66 -13.50 22.21
C THR A 62 -16.07 -12.20 22.74
N PRO A 63 -16.29 -11.85 24.03
CA PRO A 63 -15.71 -10.65 24.62
C PRO A 63 -14.19 -10.56 24.44
N ALA A 64 -13.48 -11.68 24.60
CA ALA A 64 -12.03 -11.74 24.39
C ALA A 64 -11.61 -11.39 22.95
N ARG A 65 -12.37 -11.81 21.93
CA ARG A 65 -12.09 -11.46 20.53
C ARG A 65 -12.39 -10.00 20.22
N ILE A 66 -13.46 -9.47 20.80
CA ILE A 66 -13.80 -8.04 20.69
C ILE A 66 -12.67 -7.24 21.32
N ALA A 67 -12.31 -7.51 22.57
CA ALA A 67 -11.22 -6.84 23.27
C ALA A 67 -9.91 -6.91 22.48
N ALA A 68 -9.49 -8.09 22.01
CA ALA A 68 -8.28 -8.23 21.22
C ALA A 68 -8.33 -7.45 19.88
N ALA A 69 -9.45 -7.48 19.16
CA ALA A 69 -9.62 -6.71 17.93
C ALA A 69 -9.60 -5.19 18.20
N THR A 70 -10.22 -4.74 19.29
CA THR A 70 -10.25 -3.34 19.72
C THR A 70 -8.87 -2.88 20.17
N SER A 71 -8.11 -3.70 20.89
CA SER A 71 -6.71 -3.40 21.24
C SER A 71 -5.82 -3.28 20.00
N LEU A 72 -5.98 -4.18 19.03
CA LEU A 72 -5.26 -4.12 17.76
C LEU A 72 -5.65 -2.88 16.93
N LEU A 73 -6.93 -2.49 16.94
CA LEU A 73 -7.36 -1.21 16.37
C LEU A 73 -6.69 -0.02 17.06
N ALA A 74 -6.66 0.00 18.39
CA ALA A 74 -6.01 1.07 19.14
C ALA A 74 -4.52 1.17 18.81
N CYS A 75 -3.79 0.04 18.77
CA CYS A 75 -2.40 0.00 18.32
C CYS A 75 -2.24 0.48 16.88
N GLY A 76 -3.18 0.12 15.99
CA GLY A 76 -3.22 0.60 14.61
C GLY A 76 -3.36 2.12 14.52
N LEU A 77 -4.31 2.71 15.27
CA LEU A 77 -4.54 4.16 15.32
C LEU A 77 -3.35 4.92 15.92
N LEU A 78 -2.73 4.37 16.96
CA LEU A 78 -1.50 4.93 17.55
C LEU A 78 -0.31 4.85 16.59
N ALA A 79 -0.27 3.85 15.70
CA ALA A 79 0.74 3.76 14.66
C ALA A 79 0.44 4.71 13.48
N LYS A 80 -0.81 4.80 13.05
CA LYS A 80 -1.25 5.69 11.96
C LYS A 80 -2.76 5.95 11.98
N GLU A 81 -3.15 7.19 11.77
CA GLU A 81 -4.57 7.61 11.69
C GLU A 81 -5.38 6.88 10.60
N SER A 82 -4.73 6.44 9.51
CA SER A 82 -5.38 5.67 8.43
C SER A 82 -6.02 4.36 8.91
N ALA A 83 -5.63 3.86 10.10
CA ALA A 83 -6.27 2.74 10.76
C ALA A 83 -7.78 2.96 11.04
N ILE A 84 -8.27 4.21 10.98
CA ILE A 84 -9.69 4.53 11.04
C ILE A 84 -10.51 3.83 9.95
N ALA A 85 -9.85 3.39 8.85
CA ALA A 85 -10.44 2.51 7.83
C ALA A 85 -11.13 1.27 8.41
N TRP A 86 -10.72 0.82 9.60
CA TRP A 86 -11.35 -0.28 10.33
C TRP A 86 -12.87 -0.12 10.49
N VAL A 87 -13.36 1.10 10.69
CA VAL A 87 -14.78 1.42 10.86
C VAL A 87 -15.60 0.96 9.65
N LEU A 88 -15.01 0.95 8.46
CA LEU A 88 -15.64 0.46 7.24
C LEU A 88 -15.30 -1.01 6.95
N LEU A 89 -14.05 -1.41 7.23
CA LEU A 89 -13.56 -2.77 6.97
C LEU A 89 -14.25 -3.84 7.83
N ALA A 90 -14.45 -3.59 9.13
CA ALA A 90 -15.06 -4.59 10.02
C ALA A 90 -16.52 -4.91 9.62
N PRO A 91 -17.40 -3.92 9.37
CA PRO A 91 -18.73 -4.19 8.83
C PRO A 91 -18.73 -4.86 7.46
N ALA A 92 -17.83 -4.49 6.56
CA ALA A 92 -17.69 -5.18 5.28
C ALA A 92 -17.30 -6.64 5.44
N ALA A 93 -16.34 -6.94 6.33
CA ALA A 93 -15.94 -8.31 6.62
C ALA A 93 -17.09 -9.13 7.21
N ASP A 94 -17.94 -8.53 8.03
CA ASP A 94 -19.14 -9.16 8.59
C ASP A 94 -20.23 -9.41 7.57
N TRP A 95 -20.43 -8.47 6.66
CA TRP A 95 -21.37 -8.64 5.56
C TRP A 95 -20.93 -9.78 4.63
N VAL A 96 -19.66 -9.77 4.19
CA VAL A 96 -19.10 -10.77 3.27
C VAL A 96 -19.01 -12.15 3.93
N GLY A 97 -18.50 -12.23 5.16
CA GLY A 97 -18.23 -13.50 5.83
C GLY A 97 -19.45 -14.14 6.49
N TYR A 98 -20.34 -13.31 7.06
CA TYR A 98 -21.39 -13.77 7.98
C TYR A 98 -22.77 -13.15 7.73
N ARG A 99 -22.93 -12.29 6.71
CA ARG A 99 -24.18 -11.56 6.42
C ARG A 99 -24.73 -10.82 7.64
N MET A 100 -23.85 -10.25 8.46
CA MET A 100 -24.18 -9.60 9.75
C MET A 100 -24.82 -10.53 10.82
N LYS A 101 -24.84 -11.86 10.62
CA LYS A 101 -25.43 -12.83 11.55
C LYS A 101 -24.41 -13.34 12.58
N ARG A 102 -23.95 -12.43 13.45
CA ARG A 102 -22.93 -12.69 14.50
C ARG A 102 -23.44 -12.77 15.94
N GLY A 103 -24.75 -12.57 16.15
CA GLY A 103 -25.38 -12.60 17.47
C GLY A 103 -25.40 -11.24 18.20
N GLY A 104 -25.87 -11.24 19.45
CA GLY A 104 -26.13 -10.01 20.21
C GLY A 104 -24.91 -9.15 20.58
N LEU A 105 -23.70 -9.74 20.56
CA LEU A 105 -22.46 -9.02 20.84
C LEU A 105 -21.94 -8.17 19.67
N LEU A 106 -22.60 -8.21 18.51
CA LEU A 106 -22.20 -7.42 17.35
C LEU A 106 -22.29 -5.91 17.62
N ALA A 107 -23.37 -5.46 18.27
CA ALA A 107 -23.54 -4.08 18.66
C ALA A 107 -22.44 -3.64 19.65
N ALA A 108 -22.10 -4.49 20.61
CA ALA A 108 -21.01 -4.23 21.56
C ALA A 108 -19.65 -4.13 20.85
N ALA A 109 -19.39 -4.96 19.83
CA ALA A 109 -18.17 -4.87 19.04
C ALA A 109 -18.05 -3.53 18.31
N TYR A 110 -19.09 -3.13 17.56
CA TYR A 110 -19.08 -1.85 16.85
C TYR A 110 -19.07 -0.65 17.80
N GLY A 111 -19.78 -0.73 18.93
CA GLY A 111 -19.69 0.26 20.00
C GLY A 111 -18.26 0.43 20.49
N SER A 112 -17.55 -0.67 20.75
CA SER A 112 -16.15 -0.61 21.19
C SER A 112 -15.22 -0.01 20.12
N PHE A 113 -15.40 -0.36 18.84
CA PHE A 113 -14.60 0.20 17.75
C PHE A 113 -14.87 1.70 17.56
N ALA A 114 -16.14 2.12 17.65
CA ALA A 114 -16.53 3.52 17.55
C ALA A 114 -15.98 4.35 18.71
N VAL A 115 -16.06 3.84 19.95
CA VAL A 115 -15.48 4.50 21.12
C VAL A 115 -13.97 4.66 20.98
N THR A 116 -13.25 3.62 20.54
CA THR A 116 -11.80 3.72 20.32
C THR A 116 -11.45 4.72 19.21
N GLY A 117 -12.18 4.71 18.10
CA GLY A 117 -11.99 5.68 17.01
C GLY A 117 -12.26 7.12 17.47
N LEU A 118 -13.36 7.35 18.19
CA LEU A 118 -13.72 8.67 18.71
C LEU A 118 -12.71 9.16 19.75
N ALA A 119 -12.28 8.30 20.68
CA ALA A 119 -11.26 8.63 21.66
C ALA A 119 -9.95 9.06 20.97
N TYR A 120 -9.51 8.34 19.94
CA TYR A 120 -8.36 8.73 19.13
C TYR A 120 -8.54 10.11 18.48
N LEU A 121 -9.70 10.36 17.84
CA LEU A 121 -9.96 11.64 17.17
C LEU A 121 -9.98 12.83 18.15
N ILE A 122 -10.55 12.63 19.36
CA ILE A 122 -10.56 13.65 20.41
C ILE A 122 -9.13 13.99 20.83
N VAL A 123 -8.31 12.98 21.15
CA VAL A 123 -6.91 13.17 21.54
C VAL A 123 -6.12 13.81 20.40
N ARG A 124 -6.33 13.35 19.15
CA ARG A 124 -5.67 13.90 17.97
C ARG A 124 -5.94 15.40 17.80
N ALA A 125 -7.21 15.81 17.92
CA ALA A 125 -7.63 17.21 17.77
C ALA A 125 -7.07 18.13 18.87
N GLN A 126 -6.77 17.58 20.05
CA GLN A 126 -6.13 18.34 21.14
C GLN A 126 -4.62 18.52 20.93
N VAL A 127 -3.95 17.60 20.22
CA VAL A 127 -2.50 17.63 20.00
C VAL A 127 -2.12 18.37 18.72
N THR A 128 -2.92 18.28 17.67
CA THR A 128 -2.67 19.01 16.41
C THR A 128 -3.99 19.29 15.69
N SER A 129 -4.04 20.40 14.97
CA SER A 129 -5.16 20.67 14.07
C SER A 129 -5.28 19.60 12.98
N ILE A 130 -6.52 19.27 12.65
CA ILE A 130 -6.84 18.49 11.46
C ILE A 130 -6.66 19.43 10.27
N ASP A 131 -5.91 18.97 9.27
CA ASP A 131 -5.69 19.78 8.07
C ASP A 131 -7.02 20.04 7.33
N PRO A 132 -7.33 21.31 6.97
CA PRO A 132 -8.53 21.69 6.25
C PRO A 132 -8.80 20.86 4.98
N GLY A 133 -7.75 20.34 4.34
CA GLY A 133 -7.85 19.49 3.14
C GLY A 133 -8.68 18.23 3.34
N PHE A 134 -8.81 17.72 4.58
CA PHE A 134 -9.70 16.59 4.89
C PHE A 134 -11.19 16.93 4.79
N PHE A 135 -11.55 18.21 4.92
CA PHE A 135 -12.93 18.71 4.83
C PHE A 135 -13.29 19.24 3.44
N ALA A 136 -12.36 19.19 2.48
CA ALA A 136 -12.61 19.60 1.11
C ALA A 136 -13.71 18.73 0.48
N THR A 137 -14.64 19.36 -0.23
CA THR A 137 -15.73 18.64 -0.89
C THR A 137 -15.19 17.73 -2.00
N PRO A 138 -15.61 16.45 -2.06
CA PRO A 138 -15.05 15.53 -3.05
C PRO A 138 -15.53 15.89 -4.46
N GLY A 139 -14.59 16.27 -5.35
CA GLY A 139 -14.87 16.56 -6.76
C GLY A 139 -14.92 15.31 -7.65
N THR A 140 -15.29 15.50 -8.93
CA THR A 140 -15.26 14.44 -9.95
C THR A 140 -13.86 13.85 -10.15
N TYR A 141 -12.84 14.72 -10.09
CA TYR A 141 -11.43 14.32 -10.11
C TYR A 141 -11.09 13.37 -8.95
N PHE A 142 -11.62 13.63 -7.75
CA PHE A 142 -11.44 12.74 -6.60
C PHE A 142 -12.02 11.36 -6.85
N VAL A 143 -13.25 11.24 -7.36
CA VAL A 143 -13.88 9.93 -7.61
C VAL A 143 -13.05 9.15 -8.61
N LYS A 144 -12.59 9.81 -9.68
CA LYS A 144 -11.69 9.20 -10.68
C LYS A 144 -10.38 8.72 -10.04
N GLN A 145 -9.80 9.51 -9.15
CA GLN A 145 -8.53 9.17 -8.50
C GLN A 145 -8.69 8.04 -7.49
N LEU A 146 -9.72 8.07 -6.64
CA LEU A 146 -10.01 7.03 -5.65
C LEU A 146 -10.35 5.68 -6.31
N VAL A 147 -11.16 5.70 -7.37
CA VAL A 147 -11.64 4.47 -8.02
C VAL A 147 -10.65 3.96 -9.07
N GLY A 148 -9.92 4.83 -9.77
CA GLY A 148 -9.06 4.45 -10.88
C GLY A 148 -7.59 4.28 -10.49
N ALA A 149 -7.04 5.20 -9.70
CA ALA A 149 -5.59 5.27 -9.51
C ALA A 149 -5.00 4.06 -8.76
N PRO A 150 -5.59 3.56 -7.64
CA PRO A 150 -5.05 2.38 -6.96
C PRO A 150 -4.92 1.18 -7.90
N TYR A 151 -5.96 0.89 -8.69
CA TYR A 151 -5.96 -0.25 -9.62
C TYR A 151 -4.96 -0.06 -10.76
N ARG A 152 -4.82 1.17 -11.28
CA ARG A 152 -3.79 1.47 -12.29
C ARG A 152 -2.40 1.10 -11.77
N PHE A 153 -2.05 1.57 -10.57
CA PHE A 153 -0.74 1.27 -9.98
C PHE A 153 -0.58 -0.21 -9.66
N PHE A 154 -1.63 -0.90 -9.21
CA PHE A 154 -1.55 -2.33 -8.95
C PHE A 154 -1.41 -3.20 -10.20
N VAL A 155 -2.06 -2.82 -11.31
CA VAL A 155 -1.93 -3.51 -12.61
C VAL A 155 -0.58 -3.20 -13.26
N GLN A 156 -0.09 -1.96 -13.10
CA GLN A 156 1.13 -1.47 -13.71
C GLN A 156 2.09 -0.92 -12.65
N PRO A 157 2.70 -1.78 -11.81
CA PRO A 157 3.46 -1.33 -10.65
C PRO A 157 4.92 -1.05 -11.03
N TRP A 158 5.13 -0.27 -12.09
CA TRP A 158 6.44 0.07 -12.62
C TRP A 158 6.67 1.57 -12.52
N ASN A 159 7.82 1.96 -11.97
CA ASN A 159 8.32 3.32 -12.03
C ASN A 159 8.65 3.68 -13.49
N SER A 160 7.91 4.64 -14.05
CA SER A 160 8.05 5.04 -15.45
C SER A 160 9.38 5.72 -15.77
N LEU A 161 10.06 6.28 -14.77
CA LEU A 161 11.38 6.89 -14.90
C LEU A 161 12.48 5.82 -14.94
N ALA A 162 12.37 4.81 -14.06
CA ALA A 162 13.36 3.73 -13.95
C ALA A 162 13.23 2.68 -15.06
N ALA A 163 12.01 2.46 -15.55
CA ALA A 163 11.70 1.49 -16.60
C ALA A 163 10.65 2.08 -17.55
N PRO A 164 11.06 2.86 -18.58
CA PRO A 164 10.15 3.41 -19.57
C PRO A 164 9.60 2.27 -20.45
N LEU A 165 8.51 1.64 -20.00
CA LEU A 165 7.83 0.59 -20.73
C LEU A 165 7.01 1.19 -21.88
N SER A 166 6.98 0.47 -23.01
CA SER A 166 6.18 0.87 -24.16
C SER A 166 4.69 0.97 -23.79
N PRO A 167 3.96 2.01 -24.26
CA PRO A 167 2.52 2.13 -24.05
C PRO A 167 1.72 0.91 -24.53
N TYR A 168 2.19 0.22 -25.57
CA TYR A 168 1.54 -0.98 -26.09
C TYR A 168 1.62 -2.15 -25.10
N LEU A 169 2.75 -2.30 -24.40
CA LEU A 169 2.91 -3.32 -23.35
C LEU A 169 2.00 -3.02 -22.16
N LEU A 170 1.95 -1.77 -21.73
CA LEU A 170 1.07 -1.34 -20.63
C LEU A 170 -0.41 -1.58 -20.98
N CYS A 171 -0.81 -1.28 -22.22
CA CYS A 171 -2.15 -1.57 -22.74
C CYS A 171 -2.44 -3.08 -22.73
N ALA A 172 -1.50 -3.91 -23.22
CA ALA A 172 -1.65 -5.35 -23.24
C ALA A 172 -1.81 -5.95 -21.84
N VAL A 173 -1.01 -5.50 -20.86
CA VAL A 173 -1.12 -5.93 -19.46
C VAL A 173 -2.50 -5.58 -18.88
N SER A 174 -2.98 -4.35 -19.12
CA SER A 174 -4.32 -3.94 -18.70
C SER A 174 -5.43 -4.77 -19.36
N ALA A 175 -5.31 -5.03 -20.66
CA ALA A 175 -6.27 -5.88 -21.38
C ALA A 175 -6.30 -7.30 -20.81
N VAL A 176 -5.15 -7.91 -20.52
CA VAL A 176 -5.07 -9.23 -19.88
C VAL A 176 -5.74 -9.21 -18.50
N ALA A 177 -5.49 -8.19 -17.67
CA ALA A 177 -6.13 -8.06 -16.36
C ALA A 177 -7.67 -7.97 -16.47
N ILE A 178 -8.17 -7.18 -17.43
CA ILE A 178 -9.62 -7.05 -17.70
C ILE A 178 -10.22 -8.38 -18.16
N VAL A 179 -9.56 -9.07 -19.11
CA VAL A 179 -10.02 -10.37 -19.62
C VAL A 179 -10.08 -11.41 -18.50
N LEU A 180 -9.07 -11.47 -17.63
CA LEU A 180 -9.05 -12.39 -16.49
C LEU A 180 -10.16 -12.07 -15.49
N LEU A 181 -10.37 -10.78 -15.18
CA LEU A 181 -11.45 -10.34 -14.31
C LEU A 181 -12.82 -10.73 -14.89
N PHE A 182 -13.07 -10.43 -16.16
CA PHE A 182 -14.32 -10.76 -16.84
C PHE A 182 -14.56 -12.27 -16.87
N ARG A 183 -13.53 -13.06 -17.18
CA ARG A 183 -13.58 -14.53 -17.15
C ARG A 183 -13.90 -15.07 -15.75
N ALA A 184 -13.32 -14.50 -14.70
CA ALA A 184 -13.63 -14.88 -13.32
C ALA A 184 -15.11 -14.62 -12.99
N VAL A 185 -15.64 -13.47 -13.38
CA VAL A 185 -17.07 -13.12 -13.19
C VAL A 185 -17.98 -14.07 -13.96
N LEU A 186 -17.69 -14.34 -15.24
CA LEU A 186 -18.46 -15.28 -16.07
C LEU A 186 -18.46 -16.71 -15.51
N ARG A 187 -17.43 -17.10 -14.75
CA ARG A 187 -17.35 -18.40 -14.08
C ARG A 187 -17.97 -18.44 -12.69
N GLY A 188 -18.69 -17.38 -12.31
CA GLY A 188 -19.41 -17.35 -11.04
C GLY A 188 -18.50 -17.17 -9.84
N ALA A 189 -17.48 -16.30 -9.93
CA ALA A 189 -16.62 -15.94 -8.79
C ALA A 189 -17.37 -15.46 -7.53
N GLY A 190 -18.66 -15.16 -7.65
CA GLY A 190 -19.55 -14.83 -6.54
C GLY A 190 -19.24 -13.47 -5.90
N PRO A 191 -19.99 -13.07 -4.85
CA PRO A 191 -19.81 -11.78 -4.18
C PRO A 191 -18.45 -11.64 -3.47
N THR A 192 -17.76 -12.75 -3.20
CA THR A 192 -16.42 -12.76 -2.58
C THR A 192 -15.35 -12.07 -3.42
N ILE A 193 -15.56 -11.90 -4.73
CA ILE A 193 -14.65 -11.13 -5.59
C ILE A 193 -14.55 -9.65 -5.17
N LEU A 194 -15.57 -9.13 -4.49
CA LEU A 194 -15.62 -7.76 -4.01
C LEU A 194 -14.76 -7.53 -2.75
N ALA A 195 -14.30 -8.59 -2.07
CA ALA A 195 -13.49 -8.45 -0.86
C ALA A 195 -12.22 -7.62 -1.09
N GLY A 196 -11.52 -7.86 -2.22
CA GLY A 196 -10.34 -7.10 -2.60
C GLY A 196 -10.63 -5.62 -2.89
N PRO A 197 -11.56 -5.31 -3.81
CA PRO A 197 -12.01 -3.95 -4.09
C PRO A 197 -12.48 -3.18 -2.85
N THR A 198 -13.23 -3.82 -1.95
CA THR A 198 -13.67 -3.20 -0.70
C THR A 198 -12.49 -2.84 0.19
N VAL A 199 -11.49 -3.73 0.34
CA VAL A 199 -10.27 -3.43 1.09
C VAL A 199 -9.51 -2.27 0.47
N ILE A 200 -9.33 -2.26 -0.85
CA ILE A 200 -8.64 -1.16 -1.56
C ILE A 200 -9.35 0.17 -1.27
N LEU A 201 -10.63 0.27 -1.61
CA LEU A 201 -11.39 1.51 -1.51
C LEU A 201 -11.46 2.04 -0.08
N PHE A 202 -11.76 1.17 0.89
CA PHE A 202 -11.94 1.59 2.29
C PHE A 202 -10.64 2.00 2.97
N THR A 203 -9.49 1.55 2.47
CA THR A 203 -8.18 1.89 3.05
C THR A 203 -7.52 3.08 2.36
N THR A 204 -7.86 3.34 1.10
CA THR A 204 -7.47 4.58 0.43
C THR A 204 -8.39 5.75 0.77
N LEU A 205 -9.62 5.49 1.22
CA LEU A 205 -10.60 6.54 1.53
C LEU A 205 -10.11 7.50 2.62
N PRO A 206 -9.55 7.08 3.78
CA PRO A 206 -9.13 8.04 4.81
C PRO A 206 -8.01 8.98 4.37
N VAL A 207 -7.19 8.55 3.39
CA VAL A 207 -6.06 9.33 2.89
C VAL A 207 -6.40 10.09 1.61
N TYR A 208 -7.66 10.15 1.21
CA TYR A 208 -8.05 10.55 -0.15
C TYR A 208 -7.55 11.92 -0.59
N SER A 209 -7.60 12.93 0.29
CA SER A 209 -7.17 14.31 0.00
C SER A 209 -5.66 14.40 -0.21
N TYR A 210 -4.90 13.45 0.36
CA TYR A 210 -3.45 13.30 0.22
C TYR A 210 -3.07 12.14 -0.70
N PHE A 211 -4.05 11.44 -1.27
CA PHE A 211 -3.81 10.22 -2.03
C PHE A 211 -3.29 10.59 -3.40
N TYR A 212 -1.99 10.85 -3.47
CA TYR A 212 -1.25 11.08 -4.69
C TYR A 212 -0.13 10.07 -4.78
N VAL A 213 -0.19 9.25 -5.83
CA VAL A 213 0.90 8.37 -6.23
C VAL A 213 1.35 8.88 -7.60
N ALA A 214 2.59 9.32 -7.71
CA ALA A 214 3.13 9.81 -8.97
C ALA A 214 3.59 8.65 -9.88
N PRO A 215 3.83 8.90 -11.18
CA PRO A 215 4.28 7.87 -12.14
C PRO A 215 5.62 7.21 -11.77
N ASP A 216 6.43 7.89 -10.97
CA ASP A 216 7.69 7.43 -10.38
C ASP A 216 7.48 6.60 -9.09
N LEU A 217 6.23 6.24 -8.78
CA LEU A 217 5.79 5.52 -7.57
C LEU A 217 6.00 6.26 -6.26
N ARG A 218 6.30 7.56 -6.29
CA ARG A 218 6.34 8.41 -5.10
C ARG A 218 4.98 8.45 -4.42
N GLY A 219 4.92 8.17 -3.12
CA GLY A 219 3.67 8.07 -2.37
C GLY A 219 2.98 6.70 -2.48
N ALA A 220 3.55 5.72 -3.18
CA ALA A 220 3.03 4.35 -3.22
C ALA A 220 2.93 3.70 -1.83
N ARG A 221 3.66 4.19 -0.83
CA ARG A 221 3.55 3.76 0.58
C ARG A 221 2.11 3.76 1.12
N TYR A 222 1.24 4.67 0.66
CA TYR A 222 -0.18 4.71 1.05
C TYR A 222 -0.98 3.50 0.55
N LEU A 223 -0.48 2.76 -0.43
CA LEU A 223 -1.09 1.56 -0.98
C LEU A 223 -0.68 0.27 -0.25
N TYR A 224 0.13 0.33 0.82
CA TYR A 224 0.66 -0.88 1.47
C TYR A 224 -0.45 -1.80 2.00
N PHE A 225 -1.44 -1.27 2.73
CA PHE A 225 -2.59 -2.07 3.15
C PHE A 225 -3.50 -2.44 1.97
N ALA A 226 -3.73 -1.51 1.05
CA ALA A 226 -4.52 -1.78 -0.16
C ALA A 226 -3.94 -2.92 -1.00
N ALA A 227 -2.62 -3.16 -0.92
CA ALA A 227 -1.97 -4.31 -1.55
C ALA A 227 -2.49 -5.65 -1.02
N ALA A 228 -2.97 -5.73 0.23
CA ALA A 228 -3.66 -6.91 0.74
C ALA A 228 -5.01 -7.11 0.01
N GLY A 229 -5.74 -6.03 -0.27
CA GLY A 229 -6.95 -6.07 -1.09
C GLY A 229 -6.67 -6.48 -2.53
N TRP A 230 -5.62 -5.94 -3.14
CA TRP A 230 -5.16 -6.35 -4.47
C TRP A 230 -4.77 -7.82 -4.53
N ALA A 231 -4.05 -8.31 -3.52
CA ALA A 231 -3.70 -9.72 -3.38
C ALA A 231 -4.94 -10.62 -3.26
N LEU A 232 -5.95 -10.22 -2.50
CA LEU A 232 -7.22 -10.94 -2.40
C LEU A 232 -7.94 -10.99 -3.75
N LEU A 233 -8.05 -9.86 -4.46
CA LEU A 233 -8.68 -9.77 -5.78
C LEU A 233 -7.97 -10.67 -6.80
N THR A 234 -6.66 -10.51 -6.94
CA THR A 234 -5.86 -11.25 -7.92
C THR A 234 -5.80 -12.74 -7.63
N GLY A 235 -5.60 -13.14 -6.38
CA GLY A 235 -5.62 -14.55 -5.98
C GLY A 235 -6.97 -15.22 -6.30
N HIS A 236 -8.09 -14.53 -6.04
CA HIS A 236 -9.42 -15.03 -6.37
C HIS A 236 -9.68 -15.08 -7.88
N VAL A 237 -9.31 -14.03 -8.62
CA VAL A 237 -9.45 -13.96 -10.09
C VAL A 237 -8.66 -15.07 -10.78
N LEU A 238 -7.40 -15.29 -10.38
CA LEU A 238 -6.56 -16.34 -10.95
C LEU A 238 -7.07 -17.73 -10.55
N GLY A 239 -7.41 -17.93 -9.27
CA GLY A 239 -7.96 -19.20 -8.78
C GLY A 239 -9.30 -19.60 -9.43
N SER A 240 -10.14 -18.63 -9.79
CA SER A 240 -11.41 -18.88 -10.50
C SER A 240 -11.24 -18.99 -12.03
N SER A 241 -10.25 -18.31 -12.61
CA SER A 241 -9.95 -18.35 -14.04
C SER A 241 -9.24 -19.62 -14.50
N PHE A 242 -8.60 -20.34 -13.58
CA PHE A 242 -7.88 -21.57 -13.86
C PHE A 242 -8.46 -22.76 -13.07
N THR A 243 -8.81 -23.83 -13.79
CA THR A 243 -9.41 -25.04 -13.20
C THR A 243 -8.41 -26.19 -13.07
N ARG A 244 -7.39 -26.24 -13.92
CA ARG A 244 -6.37 -27.29 -13.89
C ARG A 244 -5.24 -26.91 -12.93
N ARG A 245 -4.84 -27.83 -12.05
CA ARG A 245 -3.73 -27.61 -11.09
C ARG A 245 -2.44 -27.16 -11.77
N GLN A 246 -2.13 -27.72 -12.94
CA GLN A 246 -0.96 -27.32 -13.74
C GLN A 246 -1.03 -25.84 -14.16
N THR A 247 -2.18 -25.37 -14.66
CA THR A 247 -2.34 -23.96 -15.06
C THR A 247 -2.23 -23.00 -13.88
N ILE A 248 -2.69 -23.42 -12.70
CA ILE A 248 -2.53 -22.64 -11.46
C ILE A 248 -1.06 -22.59 -11.04
N GLY A 249 -0.34 -23.72 -11.13
CA GLY A 249 1.10 -23.76 -10.88
C GLY A 249 1.89 -22.86 -11.82
N VAL A 250 1.56 -22.88 -13.12
CA VAL A 250 2.16 -21.95 -14.11
C VAL A 250 1.83 -20.50 -13.78
N ALA A 251 0.58 -20.18 -13.42
CA ALA A 251 0.19 -18.83 -13.03
C ALA A 251 0.94 -18.36 -11.77
N PHE A 252 1.13 -19.24 -10.79
CA PHE A 252 1.91 -18.96 -9.59
C PHE A 252 3.37 -18.65 -9.91
N VAL A 253 4.02 -19.51 -10.72
CA VAL A 253 5.41 -19.29 -11.15
C VAL A 253 5.53 -18.00 -11.95
N ALA A 254 4.60 -17.73 -12.88
CA ALA A 254 4.58 -16.50 -13.67
C ALA A 254 4.45 -15.26 -12.77
N VAL A 255 3.53 -15.29 -11.78
CA VAL A 255 3.40 -14.22 -10.78
C VAL A 255 4.71 -14.01 -10.04
N VAL A 256 5.31 -15.07 -9.50
CA VAL A 256 6.56 -14.95 -8.73
C VAL A 256 7.68 -14.37 -9.58
N VAL A 257 7.89 -14.88 -10.80
CA VAL A 257 8.97 -14.43 -11.70
C VAL A 257 8.75 -13.00 -12.15
N LEU A 258 7.54 -12.64 -12.61
CA LEU A 258 7.24 -11.30 -13.10
C LEU A 258 7.25 -10.26 -11.97
N SER A 259 6.68 -10.59 -10.81
CA SER A 259 6.71 -9.70 -9.64
C SER A 259 8.13 -9.51 -9.11
N PHE A 260 8.94 -10.57 -9.06
CA PHE A 260 10.35 -10.46 -8.66
C PHE A 260 11.17 -9.64 -9.66
N ALA A 261 10.98 -9.85 -10.97
CA ALA A 261 11.62 -9.05 -12.00
C ALA A 261 11.23 -7.56 -11.87
N SER A 262 9.95 -7.28 -11.66
CA SER A 262 9.44 -5.93 -11.42
C SER A 262 10.04 -5.30 -10.16
N LEU A 263 10.15 -6.06 -9.06
CA LEU A 263 10.81 -5.63 -7.83
C LEU A 263 12.27 -5.23 -8.09
N ARG A 264 13.01 -6.04 -8.85
CA ARG A 264 14.42 -5.77 -9.18
C ARG A 264 14.58 -4.50 -10.00
N LEU A 265 13.65 -4.20 -10.91
CA LEU A 265 13.64 -2.95 -11.67
C LEU A 265 13.38 -1.75 -10.75
N ASN A 266 12.33 -1.83 -9.94
CA ASN A 266 11.96 -0.74 -9.03
C ASN A 266 12.95 -0.55 -7.87
N LEU A 267 13.81 -1.54 -7.57
CA LEU A 267 14.89 -1.41 -6.59
C LEU A 267 16.10 -0.61 -7.08
N ARG A 268 16.29 -0.46 -8.41
CA ARG A 268 17.47 0.24 -8.95
C ARG A 268 17.55 1.70 -8.48
N PRO A 269 16.48 2.52 -8.60
CA PRO A 269 16.50 3.90 -8.11
C PRO A 269 16.89 4.02 -6.64
N TRP A 270 16.41 3.10 -5.80
CA TRP A 270 16.69 3.11 -4.36
C TRP A 270 18.17 2.83 -4.03
N ARG A 271 18.83 1.97 -4.83
CA ARG A 271 20.26 1.68 -4.66
C ARG A 271 21.10 2.88 -5.07
N THR A 272 20.82 3.46 -6.23
CA THR A 272 21.51 4.66 -6.69
C THR A 272 21.28 5.83 -5.74
N ALA A 273 20.06 6.00 -5.21
CA ALA A 273 19.76 6.99 -4.19
C ALA A 273 20.63 6.81 -2.93
N ALA A 274 20.84 5.58 -2.46
CA ALA A 274 21.72 5.30 -1.33
C ALA A 274 23.19 5.62 -1.63
N GLU A 275 23.66 5.36 -2.86
CA GLU A 275 25.00 5.73 -3.32
C GLU A 275 25.19 7.25 -3.38
N ILE A 276 24.17 7.98 -3.86
CA ILE A 276 24.15 9.45 -3.88
C ILE A 276 24.25 9.98 -2.46
N VAL A 277 23.41 9.50 -1.53
CA VAL A 277 23.44 9.93 -0.12
C VAL A 277 24.81 9.69 0.50
N THR A 278 25.40 8.50 0.26
CA THR A 278 26.73 8.15 0.78
C THR A 278 27.81 9.05 0.18
N SER A 279 27.72 9.38 -1.11
CA SER A 279 28.66 10.28 -1.79
C SER A 279 28.57 11.70 -1.24
N VAL A 280 27.36 12.22 -1.02
CA VAL A 280 27.16 13.54 -0.41
C VAL A 280 27.71 13.57 1.02
N GLN A 281 27.46 12.52 1.82
CA GLN A 281 28.03 12.40 3.16
C GLN A 281 29.57 12.39 3.16
N ALA A 282 30.18 11.71 2.18
CA ALA A 282 31.63 11.72 2.01
C ALA A 282 32.14 13.11 1.65
N SER A 283 31.52 13.80 0.68
CA SER A 283 31.90 15.17 0.30
C SER A 283 31.82 16.15 1.47
N VAL A 284 30.75 16.06 2.29
CA VAL A 284 30.60 16.88 3.50
C VAL A 284 31.73 16.59 4.51
N ARG A 285 32.07 15.31 4.73
CA ARG A 285 33.17 14.93 5.66
C ARG A 285 34.54 15.38 5.18
N GLU A 286 34.77 15.38 3.87
CA GLU A 286 36.01 15.80 3.24
C GLU A 286 36.13 17.32 3.06
N GLY A 287 35.09 18.07 3.43
CA GLY A 287 35.06 19.52 3.26
C GLY A 287 34.96 19.96 1.79
N ARG A 288 34.45 19.11 0.90
CA ARG A 288 34.27 19.47 -0.51
C ARG A 288 32.97 20.26 -0.70
N PRO A 289 33.00 21.36 -1.48
CA PRO A 289 31.78 22.09 -1.81
C PRO A 289 30.84 21.20 -2.62
N ALA A 290 29.53 21.38 -2.43
CA ALA A 290 28.55 20.74 -3.30
C ALA A 290 28.57 21.43 -4.67
N ASP A 291 28.81 20.67 -5.74
CA ASP A 291 28.75 21.13 -7.13
C ASP A 291 27.61 20.42 -7.87
N ALA A 292 26.58 21.17 -8.23
CA ALA A 292 25.43 20.64 -8.95
C ALA A 292 25.82 19.99 -10.29
N LEU A 293 26.80 20.56 -11.01
CA LEU A 293 27.23 20.05 -12.31
C LEU A 293 27.95 18.72 -12.17
N GLU A 294 28.77 18.56 -11.12
CA GLU A 294 29.42 17.29 -10.82
C GLU A 294 28.37 16.20 -10.55
N TRP A 295 27.40 16.49 -9.67
CA TRP A 295 26.34 15.54 -9.32
C TRP A 295 25.49 15.13 -10.53
N GLN A 296 25.08 16.10 -11.35
CA GLN A 296 24.32 15.84 -12.57
C GLN A 296 25.12 15.06 -13.61
N ARG A 297 26.42 15.33 -13.78
CA ARG A 297 27.28 14.54 -14.69
C ARG A 297 27.41 13.09 -14.23
N ARG A 298 27.50 12.87 -12.91
CA ARG A 298 27.70 11.54 -12.34
C ARG A 298 26.44 10.68 -12.36
N TYR A 299 25.29 11.26 -12.03
CA TYR A 299 24.04 10.50 -11.84
C TYR A 299 23.01 10.72 -12.95
N GLY A 300 23.25 11.67 -13.86
CA GLY A 300 22.46 11.88 -15.06
C GLY A 300 21.14 12.64 -14.81
N PRO A 301 20.26 12.68 -15.84
CA PRO A 301 19.06 13.52 -15.85
C PRO A 301 17.96 13.07 -14.87
N GLY A 302 18.07 11.86 -14.30
CA GLY A 302 17.14 11.37 -13.28
C GLY A 302 17.32 12.03 -11.91
N LEU A 303 18.39 12.82 -11.72
CA LEU A 303 18.68 13.54 -10.48
C LEU A 303 18.08 14.96 -10.50
N GLU A 304 17.07 15.19 -9.68
CA GLU A 304 16.55 16.51 -9.37
C GLU A 304 17.41 17.18 -8.28
N MET A 305 17.75 18.43 -8.50
CA MET A 305 18.56 19.25 -7.59
C MET A 305 17.69 20.28 -6.89
N LYS A 306 18.03 20.61 -5.65
CA LYS A 306 17.52 21.79 -4.94
C LYS A 306 18.74 22.62 -4.53
N GLY A 307 18.94 23.75 -5.21
CA GLY A 307 20.24 24.43 -5.19
C GLY A 307 21.35 23.50 -5.67
N ASP A 308 22.45 23.44 -4.93
CA ASP A 308 23.61 22.59 -5.23
C ASP A 308 23.52 21.17 -4.67
N VAL A 309 22.39 20.81 -4.04
CA VAL A 309 22.24 19.56 -3.29
C VAL A 309 21.29 18.60 -4.01
N PRO A 310 21.70 17.32 -4.18
CA PRO A 310 20.81 16.25 -4.66
C PRO A 310 19.52 16.18 -3.84
N TYR A 311 18.36 16.21 -4.49
CA TYR A 311 17.06 16.26 -3.80
C TYR A 311 16.21 15.00 -4.00
N VAL A 312 15.98 14.63 -5.26
CA VAL A 312 15.20 13.44 -5.66
C VAL A 312 15.95 12.72 -6.77
N TYR A 313 15.98 11.39 -6.76
CA TYR A 313 16.50 10.59 -7.86
C TYR A 313 15.43 9.60 -8.36
N GLU A 314 14.94 9.78 -9.59
CA GLU A 314 13.92 8.93 -10.22
C GLU A 314 12.71 8.63 -9.30
N GLY A 315 12.28 9.64 -8.54
CA GLY A 315 11.16 9.56 -7.58
C GLY A 315 11.52 9.11 -6.17
N VAL A 316 12.77 8.75 -5.91
CA VAL A 316 13.28 8.43 -4.56
C VAL A 316 13.78 9.70 -3.88
N TYR A 317 13.18 10.01 -2.74
CA TYR A 317 13.57 11.15 -1.91
C TYR A 317 14.92 10.91 -1.22
N LEU A 318 15.83 11.89 -1.29
CA LEU A 318 17.15 11.81 -0.69
C LEU A 318 17.18 12.51 0.68
N PHE A 319 17.11 13.85 0.69
CA PHE A 319 17.31 14.66 1.88
C PHE A 319 16.09 15.48 2.30
N VAL A 320 14.86 15.08 1.92
CA VAL A 320 13.64 15.91 2.11
C VAL A 320 13.48 16.46 3.53
N ASN A 321 13.62 15.61 4.54
CA ASN A 321 13.40 16.01 5.94
C ASN A 321 14.64 16.61 6.61
N GLY A 322 15.82 16.46 6.01
CA GLY A 322 17.11 16.93 6.57
C GLY A 322 17.80 17.98 5.70
N TYR A 323 17.07 18.54 4.74
CA TYR A 323 17.61 19.45 3.73
C TYR A 323 18.12 20.76 4.34
N PRO A 324 17.39 21.44 5.26
CA PRO A 324 17.88 22.63 5.93
C PRO A 324 19.20 22.40 6.68
N GLU A 325 19.28 21.28 7.41
CA GLU A 325 20.44 20.88 8.19
C GLU A 325 21.64 20.59 7.27
N LEU A 326 21.40 19.87 6.18
CA LEU A 326 22.44 19.60 5.17
C LEU A 326 22.96 20.89 4.52
N GLN A 327 22.08 21.84 4.22
CA GLN A 327 22.51 23.15 3.70
C GLN A 327 23.39 23.90 4.69
N GLN A 328 23.06 23.86 5.99
CA GLN A 328 23.89 24.49 7.03
C GLN A 328 25.29 23.86 7.10
N MET A 329 25.38 22.52 7.03
CA MET A 329 26.65 21.81 7.03
C MET A 329 27.52 22.17 5.81
N LEU A 330 26.90 22.25 4.62
CA LEU A 330 27.60 22.62 3.38
C LEU A 330 28.02 24.09 3.38
N ALA A 331 27.23 24.98 3.97
CA ALA A 331 27.57 26.39 4.09
C ALA A 331 28.75 26.62 5.04
N ALA A 332 28.88 25.84 6.12
CA ALA A 332 30.00 25.89 7.06
C ALA A 332 31.34 25.40 6.46
N THR A 333 31.30 24.84 5.25
CA THR A 333 32.46 24.28 4.53
C THR A 333 33.06 25.29 3.52
N LYS A 334 32.37 26.40 3.25
CA LYS A 334 32.85 27.51 2.39
C LYS A 334 33.66 28.51 3.20
#